data_AF-A0A7G8WIG5-F1
#
_entry.id   AF-A0A7G8WIG5-F1
#
_cell.length_a   1.000
_cell.length_b   1.000
_cell.length_c   1.000
_cell.angle_alpha   90.00
_cell.angle_beta   90.00
_cell.angle_gamma   90.00
#
_symmetry.space_group_name_H-M   'P 1'
#
loop_
_entity.id
_entity.type
_entity.pdbx_description
1 polymer ?
#
loop_
_entity_poly.entity_id
_entity_poly.type
_entity_poly.pdbx_seq_one_letter_code
_entity_poly.pdbx_strand_id
1 'polypeptide(L)'
;MNRSKPAGHDLAANVLAAERAANRSRTGGVWSLGHLRICWIALLAAGLVMTLVASLVSGSKAAAGAALGTLIVGLFFSFSALVIARVGRHNPQLVMLAALGAYAFKIVVLGVVLVAMPRDGVFDTRWMAGAIGLGLFTWLGAHMRYVWTTKVFYVDPH
;
A
#
# COMPACT_ATOMS: atom_id res chain seq x y z
N MET A 1 53.85 19.40 16.89
CA MET A 1 52.74 19.43 17.87
C MET A 1 51.52 18.74 17.25
N ASN A 2 51.46 17.40 17.33
CA ASN A 2 50.41 16.59 16.71
C ASN A 2 49.25 16.46 17.71
N ARG A 3 48.17 17.23 17.51
CA ARG A 3 46.94 17.07 18.31
C ARG A 3 46.25 15.80 17.84
N SER A 4 46.42 14.71 18.59
CA SER A 4 45.56 13.54 18.50
C SER A 4 44.12 13.99 18.79
N LYS A 5 43.33 14.13 17.71
CA LYS A 5 41.88 14.34 17.80
C LYS A 5 41.31 13.21 18.68
N PRO A 6 40.51 13.49 19.72
CA PRO A 6 40.06 12.45 20.64
C PRO A 6 39.17 11.46 19.90
N ALA A 7 39.71 10.27 19.63
CA ALA A 7 39.06 9.19 18.88
C ALA A 7 37.66 8.82 19.42
N GLY A 8 37.38 9.12 20.70
CA GLY A 8 36.10 8.84 21.34
C GLY A 8 34.88 9.58 20.76
N HIS A 9 35.05 10.80 20.24
CA HIS A 9 33.90 11.55 19.66
C HIS A 9 33.48 10.97 18.31
N ASP A 10 34.46 10.61 17.48
CA ASP A 10 34.21 10.00 16.16
C ASP A 10 33.66 8.57 16.32
N LEU A 11 34.13 7.80 17.31
CA LEU A 11 33.57 6.49 17.65
C LEU A 11 32.12 6.58 18.13
N ALA A 12 31.80 7.51 19.03
CA ALA A 12 30.42 7.70 19.49
C ALA A 12 29.49 8.11 18.32
N ALA A 13 29.94 9.01 17.45
CA ALA A 13 29.18 9.41 16.25
C ALA A 13 28.97 8.23 15.28
N ASN A 14 30.00 7.39 15.08
CA ASN A 14 29.94 6.20 14.21
C ASN A 14 29.04 5.11 14.80
N VAL A 15 29.10 4.86 16.12
CA VAL A 15 28.22 3.92 16.82
C VAL A 15 26.76 4.39 16.72
N LEU A 16 26.49 5.68 16.96
CA LEU A 16 25.15 6.24 16.81
C LEU A 16 24.65 6.21 15.36
N ALA A 17 25.54 6.32 14.38
CA ALA A 17 25.21 6.16 12.97
C ALA A 17 24.90 4.69 12.62
N ALA A 18 25.69 3.75 13.15
CA ALA A 18 25.50 2.31 13.01
C ALA A 18 24.21 1.83 13.69
N GLU A 19 23.93 2.28 14.91
CA GLU A 19 22.69 2.00 15.63
C GLU A 19 21.47 2.54 14.89
N ARG A 20 21.56 3.75 14.31
CA ARG A 20 20.49 4.30 13.46
C ARG A 20 20.28 3.47 12.20
N ALA A 21 21.35 2.96 11.59
CA ALA A 21 21.26 2.05 10.44
C ALA A 21 20.64 0.70 10.81
N ALA A 22 21.06 0.10 11.94
CA ALA A 22 20.53 -1.15 12.47
C ALA A 22 19.07 -1.04 12.93
N ASN A 23 18.66 0.08 13.52
CA ASN A 23 17.25 0.33 13.83
C ASN A 23 16.41 0.50 12.55
N ARG A 24 16.98 1.08 11.49
CA ARG A 24 16.30 1.24 10.19
C ARG A 24 16.14 -0.09 9.45
N SER A 25 17.07 -1.04 9.60
CA SER A 25 16.92 -2.40 9.07
C SER A 25 15.91 -3.23 9.87
N ARG A 26 15.92 -3.15 11.22
CA ARG A 26 14.92 -3.81 12.08
C ARG A 26 13.48 -3.37 11.80
N THR A 27 13.29 -2.12 11.39
CA THR A 27 11.97 -1.56 11.05
C THR A 27 11.57 -1.80 9.59
N GLY A 28 12.52 -2.15 8.72
CA GLY A 28 12.34 -2.31 7.27
C GLY A 28 12.34 -3.76 6.77
N GLY A 29 12.06 -4.75 7.62
CA GLY A 29 12.07 -6.16 7.22
C GLY A 29 11.14 -6.49 6.05
N VAL A 30 11.30 -7.69 5.46
CA VAL A 30 10.53 -8.17 4.28
C VAL A 30 8.99 -8.10 4.43
N TRP A 31 8.50 -8.01 5.67
CA TRP A 31 7.08 -7.87 6.00
C TRP A 31 6.66 -6.43 6.34
N SER A 32 7.46 -5.44 5.92
CA SER A 32 7.20 -4.02 6.09
C SER A 32 5.98 -3.55 5.30
N LEU A 33 5.15 -2.75 5.94
CA LEU A 33 3.98 -2.10 5.34
C LEU A 33 4.31 -0.69 4.78
N GLY A 34 5.60 -0.35 4.65
CA GLY A 34 6.03 0.97 4.17
C GLY A 34 5.49 1.32 2.78
N HIS A 35 5.25 0.31 1.93
CA HIS A 35 4.64 0.49 0.61
C HIS A 35 3.20 1.03 0.67
N LEU A 36 2.45 0.75 1.76
CA LEU A 36 1.06 1.23 1.88
C LEU A 36 0.98 2.75 1.80
N ARG A 37 1.95 3.47 2.39
CA ARG A 37 1.91 4.92 2.40
C ARG A 37 1.98 5.51 0.99
N ILE A 38 2.91 5.04 0.17
CA ILE A 38 3.07 5.56 -1.20
C ILE A 38 1.90 5.14 -2.09
N CYS A 39 1.39 3.92 -1.92
CA CYS A 39 0.22 3.42 -2.63
C CYS A 39 -1.04 4.21 -2.29
N TRP A 40 -1.28 4.51 -1.00
CA TRP A 40 -2.43 5.32 -0.58
C TRP A 40 -2.35 6.75 -1.09
N ILE A 41 -1.18 7.39 -1.05
CA ILE A 41 -1.00 8.74 -1.60
C ILE A 41 -1.35 8.74 -3.10
N ALA A 42 -0.80 7.79 -3.86
CA ALA A 42 -1.08 7.68 -5.29
C ALA A 42 -2.58 7.40 -5.57
N LEU A 43 -3.18 6.47 -4.83
CA LEU A 43 -4.59 6.12 -4.97
C LEU A 43 -5.51 7.30 -4.63
N LEU A 44 -5.27 8.01 -3.53
CA LEU A 44 -6.09 9.15 -3.12
C LEU A 44 -5.96 10.31 -4.11
N ALA A 45 -4.76 10.56 -4.65
CA ALA A 45 -4.57 11.56 -5.69
C ALA A 45 -5.36 11.21 -6.96
N ALA A 46 -5.22 9.98 -7.47
CA ALA A 46 -5.95 9.53 -8.65
C ALA A 46 -7.47 9.49 -8.42
N GLY A 47 -7.90 9.00 -7.25
CA GLY A 47 -9.31 8.91 -6.87
C GLY A 47 -9.95 10.27 -6.68
N LEU A 48 -9.22 11.26 -6.13
CA LEU A 48 -9.69 12.64 -6.04
C LEU A 48 -9.91 13.23 -7.43
N VAL A 49 -8.93 13.10 -8.33
CA VAL A 49 -9.05 13.57 -9.72
C VAL A 49 -10.25 12.90 -10.41
N MET A 50 -10.39 11.58 -10.27
CA MET A 50 -11.49 10.83 -10.87
C MET A 50 -12.85 11.27 -10.30
N THR A 51 -12.94 11.51 -9.00
CA THR A 51 -14.16 11.98 -8.33
C THR A 51 -14.55 13.37 -8.81
N LEU A 52 -13.58 14.28 -8.96
CA LEU A 52 -13.82 15.61 -9.51
C LEU A 52 -14.30 15.54 -10.95
N VAL A 53 -13.64 14.76 -11.81
CA VAL A 53 -14.06 14.58 -13.21
C VAL A 53 -15.47 13.97 -13.28
N ALA A 54 -15.75 12.94 -12.49
CA ALA A 54 -17.08 12.32 -12.42
C ALA A 54 -18.16 13.32 -11.98
N SER A 55 -17.85 14.15 -10.97
CA SER A 55 -18.77 15.17 -10.46
C SER A 55 -19.12 16.23 -11.50
N LEU A 56 -18.14 16.67 -12.29
CA LEU A 56 -18.31 17.72 -13.30
C LEU A 56 -19.04 17.20 -14.55
N VAL A 57 -18.80 15.95 -14.94
CA VAL A 57 -19.34 15.37 -16.18
C VAL A 57 -20.73 14.76 -15.98
N SER A 58 -21.00 14.16 -14.81
CA SER A 58 -22.19 13.33 -14.60
C SER A 58 -22.88 13.57 -13.26
N GLY A 59 -22.45 14.58 -12.50
CA GLY A 59 -23.11 15.02 -11.27
C GLY A 59 -22.78 14.21 -10.02
N SER A 60 -23.59 14.40 -8.97
CA SER A 60 -23.31 13.89 -7.62
C SER A 60 -23.28 12.37 -7.49
N LYS A 61 -24.15 11.65 -8.21
CA LYS A 61 -24.17 10.17 -8.22
C LYS A 61 -22.90 9.57 -8.80
N ALA A 62 -22.33 10.23 -9.81
CA ALA A 62 -21.07 9.84 -10.42
C ALA A 62 -19.89 10.08 -9.48
N ALA A 63 -19.88 11.22 -8.78
CA ALA A 63 -18.91 11.49 -7.72
C ALA A 63 -18.95 10.41 -6.61
N ALA A 64 -20.16 10.06 -6.15
CA ALA A 64 -20.34 9.01 -5.15
C ALA A 64 -19.85 7.64 -5.65
N GLY A 65 -20.14 7.28 -6.90
CA GLY A 65 -19.66 6.05 -7.52
C GLY A 65 -18.13 6.00 -7.60
N ALA A 66 -17.49 7.07 -8.05
CA ALA A 66 -16.04 7.17 -8.16
C ALA A 66 -15.33 7.11 -6.79
N ALA A 67 -15.88 7.80 -5.79
CA ALA A 67 -15.37 7.77 -4.42
C ALA A 67 -15.48 6.36 -3.82
N LEU A 68 -16.63 5.69 -4.00
CA LEU A 68 -16.83 4.32 -3.54
C LEU A 68 -15.87 3.34 -4.21
N GLY A 69 -15.69 3.43 -5.52
CA GLY A 69 -14.75 2.60 -6.27
C GLY A 69 -13.31 2.75 -5.77
N THR A 70 -12.88 3.99 -5.51
CA THR A 70 -11.56 4.30 -4.93
C THR A 70 -11.41 3.66 -3.54
N LEU A 71 -12.43 3.78 -2.69
CA LEU A 71 -12.45 3.22 -1.35
C LEU A 71 -12.34 1.69 -1.35
N ILE A 72 -13.08 1.01 -2.25
CA ILE A 72 -13.02 -0.45 -2.41
C ILE A 72 -11.58 -0.89 -2.71
N VAL A 73 -10.90 -0.25 -3.67
CA VAL A 73 -9.52 -0.59 -4.03
C VAL A 73 -8.60 -0.43 -2.82
N GLY A 74 -8.65 0.73 -2.16
CA GLY A 74 -7.78 1.02 -1.02
C GLY A 74 -7.95 0.02 0.13
N LEU A 75 -9.20 -0.31 0.48
CA LEU A 75 -9.50 -1.28 1.53
C LEU A 75 -9.02 -2.68 1.15
N PHE A 76 -9.30 -3.13 -0.06
CA PHE A 76 -8.97 -4.49 -0.51
C PHE A 76 -7.46 -4.72 -0.55
N PHE A 77 -6.72 -3.78 -1.11
CA PHE A 77 -5.28 -3.89 -1.20
C PHE A 77 -4.62 -3.77 0.17
N SER A 78 -5.10 -2.86 1.02
CA SER A 78 -4.59 -2.72 2.39
C SER A 78 -4.85 -3.97 3.23
N PHE A 79 -6.07 -4.51 3.19
CA PHE A 79 -6.41 -5.75 3.87
C PHE A 79 -5.48 -6.90 3.47
N SER A 80 -5.26 -7.06 2.16
CA SER A 80 -4.34 -8.06 1.62
C SER A 80 -2.92 -7.91 2.18
N ALA A 81 -2.39 -6.69 2.18
CA ALA A 81 -1.05 -6.41 2.68
C ALA A 81 -0.95 -6.69 4.18
N LEU A 82 -1.97 -6.32 4.95
CA LEU A 82 -2.03 -6.56 6.39
C LEU A 82 -2.07 -8.06 6.72
N VAL A 83 -2.91 -8.83 6.01
CA VAL A 83 -3.02 -10.28 6.19
C VAL A 83 -1.69 -10.96 5.85
N ILE A 84 -1.11 -10.64 4.69
CA ILE A 84 0.17 -11.21 4.25
C ILE A 84 1.29 -10.87 5.22
N ALA A 85 1.42 -9.60 5.62
CA ALA A 85 2.44 -9.19 6.57
C ALA A 85 2.24 -9.83 7.96
N ARG A 86 0.99 -9.99 8.41
CA ARG A 86 0.68 -10.65 9.68
C ARG A 86 1.06 -12.12 9.63
N VAL A 87 0.70 -12.83 8.57
CA VAL A 87 0.99 -14.26 8.41
C VAL A 87 2.48 -14.48 8.22
N GLY A 88 3.13 -13.70 7.36
CA GLY A 88 4.57 -13.82 7.08
C GLY A 88 5.46 -13.60 8.30
N ARG A 89 5.04 -12.74 9.24
CA ARG A 89 5.74 -12.56 10.52
C ARG A 89 5.67 -13.77 11.46
N HIS A 90 4.62 -14.59 11.36
CA HIS A 90 4.41 -15.76 12.22
C HIS A 90 4.89 -17.06 11.58
N ASN A 91 4.47 -17.31 10.34
CA ASN A 91 4.86 -18.49 9.58
C ASN A 91 4.94 -18.14 8.07
N PRO A 92 6.16 -17.94 7.53
CA PRO A 92 6.38 -17.63 6.11
C PRO A 92 5.82 -18.69 5.16
N GLN A 93 5.74 -19.95 5.57
CA GLN A 93 5.27 -21.07 4.74
C GLN A 93 3.76 -20.96 4.42
N LEU A 94 3.00 -20.27 5.28
CA LEU A 94 1.56 -20.04 5.09
C LEU A 94 1.24 -18.81 4.23
N VAL A 95 2.24 -18.04 3.80
CA VAL A 95 2.01 -16.78 3.06
C VAL A 95 1.29 -17.00 1.75
N MET A 96 1.64 -18.06 1.01
CA MET A 96 0.97 -18.40 -0.25
C MET A 96 -0.52 -18.71 -0.02
N LEU A 97 -0.81 -19.52 0.99
CA LEU A 97 -2.19 -19.85 1.36
C LEU A 97 -2.97 -18.61 1.82
N ALA A 98 -2.34 -17.75 2.61
CA ALA A 98 -2.93 -16.49 3.06
C ALA A 98 -3.21 -15.52 1.91
N ALA A 99 -2.32 -15.46 0.91
CA ALA A 99 -2.51 -14.65 -0.29
C ALA A 99 -3.71 -15.15 -1.12
N LEU A 100 -3.79 -16.47 -1.34
CA LEU A 100 -4.93 -17.12 -2.00
C LEU A 100 -6.23 -16.90 -1.24
N GLY A 101 -6.23 -17.07 0.08
CA GLY A 101 -7.38 -16.83 0.95
C GLY A 101 -7.84 -15.38 0.93
N ALA A 102 -6.91 -14.41 0.99
CA ALA A 102 -7.23 -12.99 0.87
C ALA A 102 -7.81 -12.66 -0.51
N TYR A 103 -7.37 -13.33 -1.58
CA TYR A 103 -7.94 -13.17 -2.92
C TYR A 103 -9.36 -13.73 -3.02
N ALA A 104 -9.59 -14.95 -2.52
CA ALA A 104 -10.93 -15.55 -2.47
C ALA A 104 -11.91 -14.68 -1.67
N PHE A 105 -11.48 -14.16 -0.51
CA PHE A 105 -12.25 -13.21 0.29
C PHE A 105 -12.66 -11.97 -0.53
N LYS A 106 -11.73 -11.35 -1.26
CA LYS A 106 -12.03 -10.20 -2.11
C LYS A 106 -13.09 -10.52 -3.16
N ILE A 107 -13.01 -11.68 -3.82
CA ILE A 107 -13.99 -12.10 -4.82
C ILE A 107 -15.38 -12.19 -4.18
N VAL A 108 -15.49 -12.86 -3.03
CA VAL A 108 -16.76 -13.02 -2.31
C VAL A 108 -17.32 -11.65 -1.91
N VAL A 109 -16.50 -10.78 -1.31
CA VAL A 109 -16.93 -9.44 -0.89
C VAL A 109 -17.37 -8.60 -2.08
N LEU A 110 -16.63 -8.61 -3.20
CA LEU A 110 -17.05 -7.91 -4.42
C LEU A 110 -18.36 -8.48 -4.97
N GLY A 111 -18.53 -9.80 -4.98
CA GLY A 111 -19.78 -10.43 -5.38
C GLY A 111 -20.96 -9.95 -4.55
N VAL A 112 -20.81 -9.92 -3.23
CA VAL A 112 -21.83 -9.39 -2.30
C VAL A 112 -22.12 -7.92 -2.57
N VAL A 113 -21.08 -7.09 -2.72
CA VAL A 113 -21.24 -5.66 -3.02
C VAL A 113 -22.02 -5.44 -4.32
N LEU A 114 -21.69 -6.19 -5.38
CA LEU A 114 -22.36 -6.07 -6.67
C LEU A 114 -23.83 -6.51 -6.61
N VAL A 115 -24.14 -7.60 -5.89
CA VAL A 115 -25.51 -8.10 -5.73
C VAL A 115 -26.35 -7.18 -4.85
N ALA A 116 -25.76 -6.59 -3.81
CA ALA A 116 -26.44 -5.67 -2.92
C ALA A 116 -26.72 -4.30 -3.57
N MET A 117 -26.11 -4.00 -4.71
CA MET A 117 -26.18 -2.68 -5.33
C MET A 117 -27.45 -2.52 -6.20
N PRO A 118 -28.34 -1.58 -5.86
CA PRO A 118 -29.58 -1.37 -6.62
C PRO A 118 -29.30 -0.74 -7.99
N ARG A 119 -30.07 -1.15 -9.00
CA ARG A 119 -29.93 -0.71 -10.40
C ARG A 119 -30.11 0.80 -10.58
N ASP A 120 -30.94 1.42 -9.73
CA ASP A 120 -31.31 2.84 -9.76
C ASP A 120 -30.69 3.62 -8.60
N GLY A 121 -29.63 3.07 -8.01
CA GLY A 121 -29.05 3.52 -6.75
C GLY A 121 -28.44 4.93 -6.78
N VAL A 122 -27.92 5.32 -5.62
CA VAL A 122 -27.20 6.59 -5.43
C VAL A 122 -25.80 6.57 -6.06
N PHE A 123 -25.29 5.41 -6.46
CA PHE A 123 -23.95 5.23 -7.02
C PHE A 123 -24.02 4.94 -8.52
N ASP A 124 -23.32 5.73 -9.31
CA ASP A 124 -23.14 5.41 -10.73
C ASP A 124 -22.13 4.26 -10.89
N THR A 125 -22.62 3.12 -11.39
CA THR A 125 -21.82 1.90 -11.53
C THR A 125 -20.72 2.05 -12.59
N ARG A 126 -20.92 2.88 -13.62
CA ARG A 126 -19.92 3.09 -14.68
C ARG A 126 -18.72 3.86 -14.16
N TRP A 127 -18.97 4.95 -13.45
CA TRP A 127 -17.91 5.75 -12.81
C TRP A 127 -17.23 5.00 -11.67
N MET A 128 -17.98 4.18 -10.93
CA MET A 128 -17.42 3.26 -9.94
C MET A 128 -16.45 2.25 -10.59
N ALA A 129 -16.87 1.57 -11.66
CA ALA A 129 -16.02 0.62 -12.37
C ALA A 129 -14.77 1.29 -12.96
N GLY A 130 -14.92 2.49 -13.51
CA GLY A 130 -13.79 3.31 -13.99
C GLY A 130 -12.81 3.66 -12.87
N ALA A 131 -13.30 4.07 -11.71
CA ALA A 131 -12.48 4.38 -10.54
C ALA A 131 -11.78 3.13 -9.98
N ILE A 132 -12.44 1.98 -9.97
CA ILE A 132 -11.83 0.70 -9.58
C ILE A 132 -10.68 0.36 -10.53
N GLY A 133 -10.91 0.45 -11.84
CA GLY A 133 -9.87 0.18 -12.84
C GLY A 133 -8.67 1.12 -12.70
N LEU A 134 -8.91 2.44 -12.68
CA LEU A 134 -7.85 3.43 -12.50
C LEU A 134 -7.11 3.24 -11.18
N GLY A 135 -7.83 3.04 -10.08
CA GLY A 135 -7.27 2.82 -8.76
C GLY A 135 -6.40 1.57 -8.70
N LEU A 136 -6.84 0.48 -9.34
CA LEU A 136 -6.08 -0.76 -9.45
C LEU A 136 -4.73 -0.53 -10.15
N PHE A 137 -4.74 0.07 -11.34
CA PHE A 137 -3.51 0.35 -12.09
C PHE A 137 -2.59 1.31 -11.34
N THR A 138 -3.15 2.34 -10.72
CA THR A 138 -2.39 3.32 -9.93
C THR A 138 -1.72 2.66 -8.73
N TRP A 139 -2.47 1.83 -8.00
CA TRP A 139 -1.93 1.09 -6.86
C TRP A 139 -0.81 0.15 -7.28
N LEU A 140 -1.02 -0.64 -8.34
CA LEU A 140 -0.03 -1.57 -8.85
C LEU A 140 1.23 -0.85 -9.33
N GLY A 141 1.10 0.29 -10.03
CA GLY A 141 2.23 1.10 -10.46
C GLY A 141 3.03 1.65 -9.28
N ALA A 142 2.34 2.19 -8.26
CA ALA A 142 2.99 2.70 -7.05
C ALA A 142 3.69 1.59 -6.27
N HIS A 143 3.04 0.43 -6.14
CA HIS A 143 3.60 -0.72 -5.44
C HIS A 143 4.82 -1.28 -6.20
N MET A 144 4.73 -1.43 -7.51
CA MET A 144 5.82 -1.86 -8.37
C MET A 144 7.02 -0.91 -8.27
N ARG A 145 6.76 0.41 -8.31
CA ARG A 145 7.80 1.43 -8.13
C ARG A 145 8.49 1.29 -6.77
N TYR A 146 7.73 1.04 -5.70
CA TYR A 146 8.30 0.79 -4.38
C TYR A 146 9.21 -0.44 -4.37
N VAL A 147 8.75 -1.56 -4.94
CA VAL A 147 9.52 -2.81 -5.00
C VAL A 147 10.82 -2.61 -5.78
N TRP A 148 10.77 -1.98 -6.96
CA TRP A 148 11.97 -1.75 -7.79
C TRP A 148 12.97 -0.76 -7.21
N THR A 149 12.55 0.11 -6.29
CA THR A 149 13.45 1.09 -5.65
C THR A 149 13.98 0.61 -4.30
N THR A 150 13.44 -0.49 -3.77
CA THR A 150 13.87 -1.04 -2.49
C THR A 150 15.12 -1.88 -2.68
N LYS A 151 16.24 -1.47 -2.06
CA LYS A 151 17.47 -2.25 -2.04
C LYS A 151 17.33 -3.40 -1.05
N VAL A 152 17.36 -4.64 -1.54
CA VAL A 152 17.46 -5.84 -0.70
C VAL A 152 18.94 -6.10 -0.45
N PHE A 153 19.39 -5.96 0.81
CA PHE A 153 20.76 -6.30 1.18
C PHE A 153 20.92 -7.82 1.19
N TYR A 154 21.88 -8.33 0.41
CA TYR A 154 22.17 -9.77 0.33
C TYR A 154 22.93 -10.28 1.55
N VAL A 155 23.66 -9.39 2.24
CA VAL A 155 24.41 -9.69 3.45
C VAL A 155 23.86 -8.81 4.56
N ASP A 156 23.47 -9.42 5.68
CA ASP A 156 23.19 -8.69 6.91
C ASP A 156 24.48 -7.96 7.33
N PRO A 157 24.50 -6.63 7.44
CA PRO A 157 25.69 -5.91 7.88
C PRO A 157 25.91 -6.23 9.36
N HIS A 158 26.87 -7.11 9.63
CA HIS A 158 27.44 -7.37 10.94
C HIS A 158 28.52 -6.33 11.28
#